data_AF-A0A7C9DRY9-F1
#
_entry.id   AF-A0A7C9DRY9-F1
#
_cell.length_a   1.000
_cell.length_b   1.000
_cell.length_c   1.000
_cell.angle_alpha   90.00
_cell.angle_beta   90.00
_cell.angle_gamma   90.00
#
_symmetry.space_group_name_H-M   'P 1'
#
loop_
_entity.id
_entity.type
_entity.pdbx_description
1 polymer ?
#
loop_
_entity_poly.entity_id
_entity_poly.type
_entity_poly.pdbx_seq_one_letter_code
_entity_poly.pdbx_strand_id
1 'polypeptide(L)'
;GKPIKQAVLINYDPTGPSRLLSTIAEQEGPKADPIEINQFVRFVKRNKLQTETFLLGQNEYLVTSIHDKWFHARCLNTAKPSGEGVVVMQTGAFLLLAVYEGSIGAASCAVAAADQLASQLCRKNL
;
A
#
# COMPACT_ATOMS: atom_id res chain seq x y z
N GLY A 1 -13.19 -16.01 -3.98
CA GLY A 1 -12.84 -15.32 -2.71
C GLY A 1 -12.50 -13.89 -3.01
N LYS A 2 -12.68 -12.97 -2.04
CA LYS A 2 -12.21 -11.59 -2.20
C LYS A 2 -10.67 -11.60 -2.33
N PRO A 3 -10.11 -11.07 -3.43
CA PRO A 3 -8.65 -11.11 -3.65
C PRO A 3 -7.89 -10.14 -2.73
N ILE A 4 -8.57 -9.11 -2.21
CA ILE A 4 -8.01 -8.11 -1.31
C ILE A 4 -8.61 -8.30 0.08
N LYS A 5 -7.74 -8.34 1.08
CA LYS A 5 -8.07 -8.49 2.51
C LYS A 5 -8.32 -7.13 3.17
N GLN A 6 -7.49 -6.15 2.81
CA GLN A 6 -7.53 -4.80 3.36
C GLN A 6 -7.07 -3.81 2.29
N ALA A 7 -7.71 -2.65 2.23
CA ALA A 7 -7.25 -1.54 1.40
C ALA A 7 -7.28 -0.23 2.18
N VAL A 8 -6.28 0.61 1.94
CA VAL A 8 -6.12 1.92 2.59
C VAL A 8 -5.78 2.96 1.53
N LEU A 9 -6.54 4.04 1.48
CA LEU A 9 -6.25 5.21 0.64
C LEU A 9 -5.78 6.36 1.53
N ILE A 10 -4.56 6.81 1.31
CA ILE A 10 -3.87 7.82 2.13
C ILE A 10 -3.65 9.07 1.29
N ASN A 11 -3.95 10.24 1.85
CA ASN A 11 -3.52 11.53 1.27
C ASN A 11 -2.00 11.57 1.14
N TYR A 12 -1.50 11.97 -0.03
CA TYR A 12 -0.08 11.98 -0.32
C TYR A 12 0.30 13.19 -1.17
N ASP A 13 1.10 14.07 -0.58
CA ASP A 13 1.82 15.09 -1.33
C ASP A 13 3.30 14.68 -1.40
N PRO A 14 3.85 14.36 -2.59
CA PRO A 14 5.25 13.97 -2.74
C PRO A 14 6.23 15.08 -2.35
N THR A 15 5.82 16.35 -2.48
CA THR A 15 6.66 17.53 -2.24
C THR A 15 6.41 18.18 -0.88
N GLY A 16 5.21 17.98 -0.33
CA GLY A 16 4.77 18.61 0.90
C GLY A 16 5.27 17.95 2.18
N PRO A 17 5.21 18.65 3.32
CA PRO A 17 5.55 18.09 4.62
C PRO A 17 4.53 17.02 5.04
N SER A 18 4.99 15.89 5.58
CA SER A 18 4.13 14.78 6.05
C SER A 18 3.33 15.08 7.34
N ARG A 19 3.10 16.35 7.67
CA ARG A 19 2.74 16.79 9.03
C ARG A 19 1.31 16.45 9.45
N LEU A 20 0.40 16.20 8.50
CA LEU A 20 -0.96 15.69 8.76
C LEU A 20 -1.42 14.84 7.56
N LEU A 21 -1.12 13.55 7.59
CA LEU A 21 -1.61 12.59 6.61
C LEU A 21 -2.91 12.01 7.13
N SER A 22 -3.99 12.15 6.38
CA SER A 22 -5.26 11.50 6.70
C SER A 22 -5.46 10.26 5.84
N THR A 23 -5.90 9.18 6.46
CA THR A 23 -6.63 8.14 5.74
C THR A 23 -7.91 8.75 5.18
N ILE A 24 -8.09 8.63 3.87
CA ILE A 24 -9.32 9.06 3.18
C ILE A 24 -10.37 7.96 3.27
N ALA A 25 -9.95 6.71 3.06
CA ALA A 25 -10.82 5.55 3.09
C ALA A 25 -10.05 4.29 3.50
N GLU A 26 -10.74 3.43 4.26
CA GLU A 26 -10.27 2.10 4.65
C GLU A 26 -11.37 1.09 4.35
N GLN A 27 -11.01 -0.02 3.74
CA GLN A 27 -11.90 -1.15 3.51
C GLN A 27 -11.32 -2.39 4.17
N GLU A 28 -12.11 -3.02 5.05
CA GLU A 28 -11.84 -4.27 5.79
C GLU A 28 -10.51 -4.28 6.56
N GLY A 29 -10.56 -4.18 7.89
CA GLY A 29 -9.37 -4.23 8.75
C GLY A 29 -9.49 -3.30 9.97
N PRO A 30 -8.56 -3.39 10.93
CA PRO A 30 -8.46 -2.41 12.01
C PRO A 30 -8.10 -1.04 11.45
N LYS A 31 -8.57 0.01 12.13
CA LYS A 31 -8.34 1.40 11.72
C LYS A 31 -6.84 1.66 11.64
N ALA A 32 -6.34 2.17 10.51
CA ALA A 32 -4.91 2.34 10.34
C ALA A 32 -4.38 3.40 11.31
N ASP A 33 -3.31 3.07 12.03
CA ASP A 33 -2.75 3.96 13.05
C ASP A 33 -2.07 5.18 12.39
N PRO A 34 -2.35 6.42 12.84
CA PRO A 34 -1.76 7.62 12.23
C PRO A 34 -0.23 7.68 12.29
N ILE A 35 0.40 7.09 13.31
CA ILE A 35 1.85 7.04 13.45
C ILE A 35 2.42 6.09 12.40
N GLU A 36 1.82 4.91 12.25
CA GLU A 36 2.15 3.92 11.24
C GLU A 36 2.03 4.49 9.82
N ILE A 37 0.91 5.17 9.52
CA ILE A 37 0.70 5.85 8.23
C ILE A 37 1.81 6.86 7.95
N ASN A 38 2.17 7.70 8.93
CA ASN A 38 3.22 8.70 8.75
C ASN A 38 4.59 8.04 8.54
N GLN A 39 4.89 6.95 9.23
CA GLN A 39 6.12 6.17 9.02
C GLN A 39 6.16 5.58 7.61
N PHE A 40 5.06 4.99 7.14
CA PHE A 40 4.94 4.44 5.80
C PHE A 40 5.13 5.51 4.72
N VAL A 41 4.48 6.67 4.84
CA VAL A 41 4.66 7.76 3.87
C VAL A 41 6.08 8.29 3.87
N ARG A 42 6.74 8.38 5.04
CA ARG A 42 8.17 8.73 5.10
C ARG A 42 9.04 7.70 4.39
N PHE A 43 8.77 6.41 4.56
CA PHE A 43 9.45 5.35 3.83
C PHE A 43 9.31 5.54 2.31
N VAL A 44 8.10 5.76 1.82
CA VAL A 44 7.85 6.00 0.38
C VAL A 44 8.60 7.25 -0.11
N LYS A 45 8.56 8.36 0.65
CA LYS A 45 9.25 9.61 0.30
C LYS A 45 10.77 9.51 0.31
N ARG A 46 11.36 8.68 1.19
CA ARG A 46 12.82 8.44 1.20
C ARG A 46 13.29 7.78 -0.09
N ASN A 47 12.39 7.11 -0.81
CA ASN A 47 12.66 6.42 -2.07
C ASN A 47 13.84 5.43 -1.98
N LYS A 48 14.01 4.80 -0.81
CA LYS A 48 14.99 3.73 -0.55
C LYS A 48 14.32 2.35 -0.52
N LEU A 49 13.34 2.17 -1.40
CA LEU A 49 12.43 1.03 -1.41
C LEU A 49 13.16 -0.32 -1.48
N GLN A 50 14.32 -0.39 -2.13
CA GLN A 50 15.08 -1.63 -2.32
C GLN A 50 15.89 -2.07 -1.09
N THR A 51 16.13 -1.18 -0.13
CA THR A 51 17.07 -1.42 0.99
C THR A 51 16.41 -1.36 2.36
N GLU A 52 15.18 -0.86 2.44
CA GLU A 52 14.44 -0.67 3.68
C GLU A 52 13.18 -1.54 3.69
N THR A 53 12.76 -1.92 4.89
CA THR A 53 11.44 -2.51 5.16
C THR A 53 10.48 -1.43 5.67
N PHE A 54 9.19 -1.75 5.67
CA PHE A 54 8.17 -0.92 6.33
C PHE A 54 7.21 -1.79 7.15
N LEU A 55 6.55 -1.17 8.12
CA LEU A 55 5.56 -1.83 8.96
C LEU A 55 4.15 -1.50 8.47
N LEU A 56 3.29 -2.51 8.47
CA LEU A 56 1.84 -2.32 8.51
C LEU A 56 1.23 -3.18 9.62
N GLY A 57 0.59 -2.56 10.60
CA GLY A 57 0.22 -3.18 11.87
C GLY A 57 1.42 -3.84 12.55
N GLN A 58 1.32 -5.14 12.79
CA GLN A 58 2.38 -5.96 13.39
C GLN A 58 3.31 -6.62 12.35
N ASN A 59 3.04 -6.40 11.06
CA ASN A 59 3.70 -7.09 9.97
C ASN A 59 4.79 -6.21 9.34
N GLU A 60 5.94 -6.81 9.08
CA GLU A 60 7.07 -6.18 8.39
C GLU A 60 7.11 -6.63 6.93
N TYR A 61 7.28 -5.68 6.02
CA TYR A 61 7.22 -5.91 4.59
C TYR A 61 8.52 -5.51 3.90
N LEU A 62 8.98 -6.37 3.01
CA LEU A 62 10.11 -6.12 2.11
C LEU A 62 9.61 -5.92 0.68
N VAL A 63 10.07 -4.86 0.02
CA VAL A 63 9.75 -4.60 -1.39
C VAL A 63 10.48 -5.62 -2.27
N THR A 64 9.73 -6.32 -3.13
CA THR A 64 10.26 -7.38 -4.01
C THR A 64 10.25 -6.98 -5.48
N SER A 65 9.41 -6.02 -5.87
CA SER A 65 9.29 -5.56 -7.25
C SER A 65 8.91 -4.09 -7.27
N ILE A 66 9.55 -3.31 -8.13
CA ILE A 66 9.28 -1.88 -8.29
C ILE A 66 8.96 -1.62 -9.75
N HIS A 67 7.88 -0.89 -9.97
CA HIS A 67 7.43 -0.39 -11.26
C HIS A 67 7.27 1.13 -11.15
N ASP A 68 7.01 1.80 -12.29
CA ASP A 68 6.99 3.27 -12.38
C ASP A 68 6.13 3.95 -11.29
N LYS A 69 4.88 3.52 -11.14
CA LYS A 69 3.91 4.12 -10.19
C LYS A 69 3.49 3.17 -9.09
N TRP A 70 4.08 2.00 -8.98
CA TRP A 70 3.66 1.04 -7.97
C TRP A 70 4.77 0.06 -7.64
N PHE A 71 4.69 -0.51 -6.45
CA PHE A 71 5.62 -1.54 -6.02
C PHE A 71 4.89 -2.64 -5.28
N HIS A 72 5.55 -3.78 -5.24
CA HIS A 72 5.09 -4.98 -4.57
C HIS A 72 5.96 -5.25 -3.35
N ALA A 73 5.33 -5.61 -2.23
CA ALA A 73 6.03 -6.01 -1.03
C ALA A 73 5.47 -7.32 -0.48
N ARG A 74 6.33 -8.12 0.16
CA ARG A 74 5.98 -9.38 0.81
C ARG A 74 6.22 -9.29 2.30
N CYS A 75 5.28 -9.81 3.07
CA CYS A 75 5.37 -9.88 4.52
C CYS A 75 6.46 -10.88 4.92
N LEU A 76 7.37 -10.46 5.80
CA LEU A 76 8.50 -11.26 6.30
C LEU A 76 8.11 -12.14 7.49
N ASN A 77 7.13 -11.71 8.28
CA ASN A 77 6.78 -12.30 9.57
C ASN A 77 5.33 -12.83 9.64
N THR A 78 4.71 -13.11 8.49
CA THR A 78 3.37 -13.69 8.45
C THR A 78 3.37 -15.14 8.91
N ALA A 79 2.44 -15.48 9.81
CA ALA A 79 2.19 -16.86 10.23
C ALA A 79 1.38 -17.67 9.19
N LYS A 80 0.88 -17.04 8.13
CA LYS A 80 0.03 -17.71 7.14
C LYS A 80 0.86 -18.49 6.12
N PRO A 81 0.58 -19.80 5.90
CA PRO A 81 1.35 -20.62 4.96
C PRO A 81 1.31 -20.11 3.52
N SER A 82 0.21 -19.48 3.13
CA SER A 82 0.01 -18.89 1.80
C SER A 82 0.78 -17.57 1.60
N GLY A 83 1.30 -17.01 2.69
CA GLY A 83 1.95 -15.70 2.73
C GLY A 83 0.97 -14.53 2.58
N GLU A 84 1.49 -13.34 2.80
CA GLU A 84 0.77 -12.07 2.69
C GLU A 84 1.65 -11.09 1.92
N GLY A 85 1.02 -10.22 1.15
CA GLY A 85 1.72 -9.17 0.44
C GLY A 85 0.88 -7.93 0.30
N VAL A 86 1.56 -6.89 -0.16
CA VAL A 86 1.00 -5.56 -0.37
C VAL A 86 1.36 -5.06 -1.74
N VAL A 87 0.38 -4.49 -2.42
CA VAL A 87 0.59 -3.64 -3.59
C VAL A 87 0.41 -2.21 -3.13
N VAL A 88 1.37 -1.35 -3.47
CA VAL A 88 1.30 0.09 -3.21
C VAL A 88 1.29 0.81 -4.54
N MET A 89 0.26 1.61 -4.78
CA MET A 89 0.18 2.50 -5.94
C MET A 89 0.33 3.96 -5.52
N GLN A 90 1.14 4.68 -6.28
CA GLN A 90 1.42 6.09 -6.12
C GLN A 90 0.68 6.85 -7.22
N THR A 91 -0.22 7.75 -6.83
CA THR A 91 -0.82 8.73 -7.73
C THR A 91 -0.22 10.11 -7.45
N GLY A 92 -0.69 11.15 -8.16
CA GLY A 92 -0.24 12.51 -7.91
C GLY A 92 -0.64 13.07 -6.54
N ALA A 93 -1.68 12.51 -5.91
CA ALA A 93 -2.26 13.02 -4.68
C ALA A 93 -2.51 11.95 -3.60
N PHE A 94 -2.35 10.66 -3.92
CA PHE A 94 -2.66 9.57 -3.01
C PHE A 94 -1.66 8.43 -3.06
N LEU A 95 -1.60 7.70 -1.94
CA LEU A 95 -1.09 6.34 -1.90
C LEU A 95 -2.25 5.38 -1.68
N LEU A 96 -2.36 4.37 -2.54
CA LEU A 96 -3.30 3.28 -2.39
C LEU A 96 -2.55 2.01 -1.99
N LEU A 97 -2.89 1.46 -0.85
CA LEU A 97 -2.34 0.20 -0.35
C LEU A 97 -3.42 -0.88 -0.47
N ALA A 98 -3.06 -2.03 -1.02
CA ALA A 98 -3.92 -3.20 -1.09
C ALA A 98 -3.18 -4.43 -0.54
N VAL A 99 -3.63 -4.92 0.62
CA VAL A 99 -3.15 -6.14 1.26
C VAL A 99 -3.91 -7.32 0.68
N TYR A 100 -3.17 -8.35 0.29
CA TYR A 100 -3.74 -9.59 -0.24
C TYR A 100 -3.08 -10.80 0.43
N GLU A 101 -3.81 -11.90 0.48
CA GLU A 101 -3.29 -13.18 0.98
C GLU A 101 -3.00 -14.12 -0.20
N GLY A 102 -1.91 -14.85 -0.11
CA GLY A 102 -1.63 -15.92 -1.05
C GLY A 102 -0.64 -15.61 -2.17
N SER A 103 -0.88 -16.28 -3.30
CA SER A 103 0.06 -16.50 -4.39
C SER A 103 0.11 -15.32 -5.39
N ILE A 104 0.90 -15.51 -6.45
CA ILE A 104 1.01 -14.58 -7.58
C ILE A 104 -0.37 -14.23 -8.17
N GLY A 105 -1.31 -15.17 -8.23
CA GLY A 105 -2.66 -14.89 -8.75
C GLY A 105 -3.43 -13.87 -7.90
N ALA A 106 -3.30 -13.95 -6.57
CA ALA A 106 -3.90 -12.96 -5.68
C ALA A 106 -3.21 -11.60 -5.80
N ALA A 107 -1.88 -11.60 -5.94
CA ALA A 107 -1.12 -10.38 -6.24
C ALA A 107 -1.60 -9.70 -7.53
N SER A 108 -1.74 -10.46 -8.63
CA SER A 108 -2.21 -9.94 -9.92
C SER A 108 -3.62 -9.35 -9.83
N CYS A 109 -4.54 -10.03 -9.13
CA CYS A 109 -5.88 -9.51 -8.89
C CYS A 109 -5.86 -8.23 -8.05
N ALA A 110 -5.00 -8.16 -7.03
CA ALA A 110 -4.85 -6.96 -6.20
C ALA A 110 -4.32 -5.78 -7.01
N VAL A 111 -3.32 -5.99 -7.89
CA VAL A 111 -2.83 -4.97 -8.81
C VAL A 111 -3.95 -4.50 -9.74
N ALA A 112 -4.68 -5.41 -10.39
CA ALA A 112 -5.75 -5.03 -11.32
C ALA A 112 -6.86 -4.20 -10.66
N ALA A 113 -7.28 -4.59 -9.45
CA ALA A 113 -8.29 -3.85 -8.70
C ALA A 113 -7.79 -2.49 -8.21
N ALA A 114 -6.53 -2.42 -7.74
CA ALA A 114 -5.92 -1.17 -7.31
C ALA A 114 -5.73 -0.20 -8.50
N ASP A 115 -5.33 -0.70 -9.67
CA ASP A 115 -5.14 0.10 -10.89
C ASP A 115 -6.47 0.66 -11.39
N GLN A 116 -7.52 -0.16 -11.38
CA GLN A 116 -8.87 0.27 -11.72
C GLN A 116 -9.35 1.40 -10.80
N LEU A 117 -9.11 1.30 -9.49
CA LEU A 117 -9.47 2.34 -8.53
C LEU A 117 -8.64 3.61 -8.75
N ALA A 118 -7.32 3.50 -8.92
CA ALA A 118 -6.44 4.63 -9.21
C ALA A 118 -6.90 5.38 -10.47
N SER A 119 -7.23 4.65 -11.54
CA SER A 119 -7.79 5.21 -12.78
C SER A 119 -9.11 5.96 -12.55
N GLN A 120 -9.98 5.47 -11.67
CA GLN A 120 -11.23 6.15 -11.33
C GLN A 120 -11.00 7.42 -10.51
N LEU A 121 -10.02 7.43 -9.60
CA LEU A 121 -9.65 8.61 -8.82
C LEU A 121 -9.04 9.70 -9.71
N CYS A 122 -8.09 9.33 -10.58
CA CYS A 122 -7.48 10.29 -11.51
C CYS A 122 -8.51 10.93 -12.45
N ARG A 123 -9.49 10.15 -12.94
CA ARG A 123 -10.58 10.69 -13.78
C ARG A 123 -11.48 11.70 -13.06
N LYS A 124 -11.50 11.68 -11.74
CA LYS A 124 -12.28 12.60 -10.91
C LYS A 124 -11.46 13.82 -10.46
N ASN A 125 -10.23 13.99 -10.95
CA ASN A 125 -9.26 15.00 -10.49
C ASN A 125 -9.05 14.96 -8.98
N LEU A 126 -9.11 13.75 -8.41
CA LEU A 126 -8.70 13.48 -7.05
C LEU A 126 -7.26 12.97 -7.07
#